data_AF-A0A5S3VSB1-F1
#
_entry.id   AF-A0A5S3VSB1-F1
#
_cell.length_a   1.000
_cell.length_b   1.000
_cell.length_c   1.000
_cell.angle_alpha   90.00
_cell.angle_beta   90.00
_cell.angle_gamma   90.00
#
_symmetry.space_group_name_H-M   'P 1'
#
loop_
_entity.id
_entity.type
_entity.pdbx_description
1 polymer ?
#
loop_
_entity_poly.entity_id
_entity_poly.type
_entity_poly.pdbx_seq_one_letter_code
_entity_poly.pdbx_strand_id
1 'polypeptide(L)'
;MMKTLDWYLGRSILQTTGFALLVFVGINTLIKFIEQLRSVGRGSYDLLGAMLYTIYSMPSDIVVFFPMAALIGGLIGLGALASSSELIVMQAAGWSRFQIIMSGMKTAVVLALLMMALGEWGAPKAEQTAKRLKNEAIYGGEVYSAQRGVW
;
A
#
# COMPACT_ATOMS: atom_id res chain seq x y z
N MET A 1 27.99 0.39 -3.31
CA MET A 1 27.83 1.06 -4.62
C MET A 1 26.73 0.36 -5.41
N MET A 2 25.67 1.08 -5.77
CA MET A 2 24.65 0.55 -6.70
C MET A 2 25.21 0.62 -8.12
N LYS A 3 25.25 -0.52 -8.80
CA LYS A 3 25.56 -0.58 -10.23
C LYS A 3 24.29 -0.18 -11.00
N THR A 4 24.44 0.31 -12.22
CA THR A 4 23.31 0.68 -13.10
C THR A 4 22.30 -0.45 -13.28
N LEU A 5 22.77 -1.69 -13.35
CA LEU A 5 21.94 -2.90 -13.41
C LEU A 5 21.12 -3.13 -12.13
N ASP A 6 21.66 -2.88 -10.93
CA ASP A 6 20.92 -2.99 -9.66
C ASP A 6 19.70 -2.04 -9.68
N TRP A 7 19.91 -0.80 -10.13
CA TRP A 7 18.85 0.21 -10.18
C TRP A 7 17.81 -0.11 -11.26
N TYR A 8 18.24 -0.66 -12.39
CA TYR A 8 17.33 -1.07 -13.47
C TYR A 8 16.41 -2.22 -13.04
N LEU A 9 16.97 -3.27 -12.43
CA LEU A 9 16.21 -4.38 -11.84
C LEU A 9 15.26 -3.87 -10.75
N GLY A 10 15.77 -3.02 -9.85
CA GLY A 10 14.96 -2.42 -8.79
C GLY A 10 13.82 -1.57 -9.32
N ARG A 11 14.06 -0.75 -10.35
CA ARG A 11 13.03 0.09 -11.00
C ARG A 11 11.93 -0.76 -11.63
N SER A 12 12.29 -1.85 -12.32
CA SER A 12 11.30 -2.77 -12.90
C SER A 12 10.38 -3.35 -11.82
N ILE A 13 10.97 -3.93 -10.75
CA ILE A 13 10.22 -4.49 -9.62
C ILE A 13 9.38 -3.42 -8.92
N LEU A 14 9.92 -2.23 -8.68
CA LEU A 14 9.21 -1.12 -8.05
C LEU A 14 7.99 -0.69 -8.86
N GLN A 15 8.12 -0.60 -10.19
CA GLN A 15 7.02 -0.22 -11.05
C GLN A 15 5.91 -1.28 -11.05
N THR A 16 6.26 -2.54 -11.23
CA THR A 16 5.28 -3.64 -11.26
C THR A 16 4.60 -3.84 -9.90
N THR A 17 5.34 -3.74 -8.78
CA THR A 17 4.78 -3.75 -7.43
C THR A 17 3.89 -2.54 -7.19
N GLY A 18 4.29 -1.35 -7.62
CA GLY A 18 3.47 -0.13 -7.53
C GLY A 18 2.15 -0.24 -8.29
N PHE A 19 2.19 -0.79 -9.51
CA PHE A 19 0.98 -1.08 -10.29
C PHE A 19 0.08 -2.11 -9.60
N ALA A 20 0.64 -3.20 -9.09
CA ALA A 20 -0.13 -4.21 -8.35
C ALA A 20 -0.79 -3.61 -7.10
N LEU A 21 -0.06 -2.79 -6.33
CA LEU A 21 -0.58 -2.05 -5.18
C LEU A 21 -1.73 -1.14 -5.57
N LEU A 22 -1.56 -0.35 -6.65
CA LEU A 22 -2.57 0.57 -7.14
C LEU A 22 -3.87 -0.18 -7.46
N VAL A 23 -3.78 -1.33 -8.13
CA VAL A 23 -4.96 -2.14 -8.44
C VAL A 23 -5.64 -2.65 -7.17
N PHE A 24 -4.91 -3.23 -6.22
CA PHE A 24 -5.49 -3.73 -4.97
C PHE A 24 -6.14 -2.62 -4.15
N VAL A 25 -5.41 -1.53 -3.92
CA VAL A 25 -5.91 -0.38 -3.15
C VAL A 25 -7.05 0.29 -3.88
N GLY A 26 -7.00 0.42 -5.21
CA GLY A 26 -8.07 1.00 -6.04
C GLY A 26 -9.38 0.23 -5.94
N ILE A 27 -9.33 -1.10 -6.03
CA ILE A 27 -10.52 -1.94 -5.87
C ILE A 27 -11.04 -1.84 -4.42
N ASN A 28 -10.17 -1.95 -3.43
CA ASN A 28 -10.57 -1.91 -2.02
C ASN A 28 -11.17 -0.55 -1.62
N THR A 29 -10.60 0.54 -2.12
CA THR A 29 -11.09 1.90 -1.85
C THR A 29 -12.47 2.13 -2.47
N LEU A 30 -12.72 1.61 -3.68
CA LEU A 30 -14.05 1.66 -4.28
C LEU A 30 -15.07 0.89 -3.43
N ILE A 31 -14.73 -0.33 -2.99
CA ILE A 31 -15.59 -1.15 -2.13
C ILE A 31 -15.91 -0.41 -0.82
N LYS A 32 -14.89 0.11 -0.14
CA LYS A 32 -15.05 0.89 1.10
C LYS A 32 -15.90 2.13 0.89
N PHE A 33 -15.72 2.84 -0.21
CA PHE A 33 -16.52 4.02 -0.53
C PHE A 33 -18.00 3.65 -0.67
N ILE A 34 -18.31 2.59 -1.42
CA ILE A 34 -19.69 2.08 -1.58
C ILE A 34 -20.28 1.66 -0.24
N GLU A 35 -19.49 1.05 0.63
CA GLU A 35 -19.91 0.69 1.99
C GLU A 35 -20.22 1.95 2.83
N GLN A 36 -19.38 2.99 2.75
CA GLN A 36 -19.63 4.25 3.45
C GLN A 36 -20.86 4.99 2.92
N LEU A 37 -21.17 4.89 1.62
CA LEU A 37 -22.38 5.47 1.05
C LEU A 37 -23.66 4.96 1.72
N ARG A 38 -23.68 3.71 2.22
CA ARG A 38 -24.82 3.16 2.96
C ARG A 38 -25.05 3.84 4.31
N SER A 39 -24.04 4.52 4.84
CA SER A 39 -24.10 5.27 6.10
C SER A 39 -24.32 6.78 5.91
N VAL A 40 -24.29 7.26 4.67
CA VAL A 40 -24.60 8.66 4.31
C VAL A 40 -26.07 8.95 4.64
N GLY A 41 -26.31 10.12 5.24
CA GLY A 41 -27.64 10.52 5.73
C GLY A 41 -27.93 10.18 7.20
N ARG A 42 -26.96 9.63 7.95
CA ARG A 42 -27.04 9.50 9.41
C ARG A 42 -26.30 10.67 10.08
N GLY A 43 -27.02 11.53 10.79
CA GLY A 43 -26.44 12.72 11.43
C GLY A 43 -26.03 13.78 10.40
N SER A 44 -24.83 14.37 10.53
CA SER A 44 -24.24 15.29 9.56
C SER A 44 -23.24 14.60 8.61
N TYR A 45 -23.34 13.27 8.46
CA TYR A 45 -22.45 12.50 7.59
C TYR A 45 -22.91 12.57 6.13
N ASP A 46 -22.22 13.42 5.37
CA ASP A 46 -22.47 13.67 3.95
C ASP A 46 -21.48 12.89 3.04
N LEU A 47 -21.72 12.94 1.73
CA LEU A 47 -20.87 12.34 0.68
C LEU A 47 -19.39 12.72 0.82
N LEU A 48 -19.12 13.98 1.17
CA LEU A 48 -17.75 14.47 1.43
C LEU A 48 -17.12 13.79 2.64
N GLY A 49 -17.90 13.51 3.69
CA GLY A 49 -17.43 12.75 4.86
C GLY A 49 -17.03 11.32 4.51
N ALA A 50 -17.82 10.67 3.65
CA ALA A 50 -17.51 9.34 3.12
C ALA A 50 -16.24 9.31 2.24
N MET A 51 -16.06 10.32 1.39
CA MET A 51 -14.86 10.45 0.56
C MET A 51 -13.61 10.69 1.42
N LEU A 52 -13.68 11.61 2.38
CA LEU A 52 -12.57 11.88 3.30
C LEU A 52 -12.21 10.63 4.11
N TYR A 53 -13.19 9.94 4.70
CA TYR A 53 -12.97 8.69 5.41
C TYR A 53 -12.22 7.66 4.55
N THR A 54 -12.63 7.52 3.29
CA THR A 54 -12.04 6.55 2.36
C THR A 54 -10.58 6.92 2.05
N ILE A 55 -10.28 8.20 1.78
CA ILE A 55 -8.91 8.67 1.51
C ILE A 55 -8.01 8.48 2.74
N TYR A 56 -8.48 8.84 3.93
CA TYR A 56 -7.72 8.62 5.17
C TYR A 56 -7.52 7.14 5.51
N SER A 57 -8.35 6.25 4.97
CA SER A 57 -8.17 4.80 5.14
C SER A 57 -7.15 4.19 4.16
N MET A 58 -6.81 4.88 3.07
CA MET A 58 -5.88 4.38 2.03
C MET A 58 -4.49 4.00 2.57
N PRO A 59 -3.84 4.78 3.46
CA PRO A 59 -2.52 4.41 3.98
C PRO A 59 -2.53 3.07 4.71
N SER A 60 -3.59 2.78 5.46
CA SER A 60 -3.75 1.49 6.12
C SER A 60 -3.89 0.36 5.09
N ASP A 61 -4.65 0.59 4.03
CA ASP A 61 -4.85 -0.42 2.97
C ASP A 61 -3.55 -0.73 2.24
N ILE A 62 -2.73 0.30 1.97
CA ILE A 62 -1.41 0.12 1.36
C ILE A 62 -0.55 -0.85 2.20
N VAL A 63 -0.51 -0.68 3.52
CA VAL A 63 0.28 -1.55 4.42
C VAL A 63 -0.24 -2.99 4.40
N VAL A 64 -1.56 -3.17 4.41
CA VAL A 64 -2.19 -4.50 4.42
C VAL A 64 -1.95 -5.25 3.10
N PHE A 65 -2.11 -4.58 1.96
CA PHE A 65 -1.97 -5.21 0.64
C PHE A 65 -0.53 -5.26 0.12
N PHE A 66 0.40 -4.53 0.74
CA PHE A 66 1.79 -4.46 0.29
C PHE A 66 2.45 -5.83 0.07
N PRO A 67 2.40 -6.80 1.01
CA PRO A 67 3.11 -8.08 0.82
C PRO A 67 2.60 -8.87 -0.39
N MET A 68 1.28 -8.84 -0.63
CA MET A 68 0.65 -9.51 -1.77
C MET A 68 1.05 -8.84 -3.09
N ALA A 69 1.04 -7.51 -3.12
CA ALA A 69 1.47 -6.74 -4.29
C ALA A 69 2.98 -6.85 -4.55
N ALA A 70 3.80 -6.95 -3.51
CA ALA A 70 5.25 -7.16 -3.64
C ALA A 70 5.55 -8.53 -4.26
N LEU A 71 4.82 -9.58 -3.85
CA LEU A 71 4.93 -10.92 -4.44
C LEU A 71 4.56 -10.92 -5.92
N ILE A 72 3.38 -10.41 -6.26
CA ILE A 72 2.86 -10.39 -7.64
C ILE A 72 3.71 -9.47 -8.51
N GLY A 73 4.00 -8.27 -8.04
CA GLY A 73 4.83 -7.30 -8.74
C GLY A 73 6.25 -7.81 -8.97
N GLY A 74 6.87 -8.44 -7.98
CA GLY A 74 8.18 -9.06 -8.12
C GLY A 74 8.19 -10.18 -9.16
N LEU A 75 7.17 -11.04 -9.16
CA LEU A 75 7.02 -12.10 -10.15
C LEU A 75 6.83 -11.55 -11.57
N ILE A 76 5.99 -10.54 -11.74
CA ILE A 76 5.74 -9.89 -13.03
C ILE A 76 7.00 -9.14 -13.51
N GLY A 77 7.67 -8.40 -12.62
CA GLY A 77 8.86 -7.62 -12.96
C GLY A 77 10.04 -8.49 -13.36
N LEU A 78 10.33 -9.54 -12.57
CA LEU A 78 11.37 -10.51 -12.93
C LEU A 78 10.95 -11.34 -14.15
N GLY A 79 9.67 -11.70 -14.27
CA GLY A 79 9.13 -12.43 -15.41
C GLY A 79 9.25 -11.65 -16.73
N ALA A 80 9.02 -10.33 -16.71
CA ALA A 80 9.20 -9.46 -17.87
C ALA A 80 10.68 -9.35 -18.30
N LEU A 81 11.60 -9.30 -17.33
CA LEU A 81 13.04 -9.33 -17.59
C LEU A 81 13.50 -10.71 -18.10
N ALA A 82 12.81 -11.78 -17.70
CA ALA A 82 13.07 -13.13 -18.18
C ALA A 82 12.57 -13.32 -19.63
N SER A 83 11.35 -12.85 -19.94
CA SER A 83 10.73 -13.00 -21.26
C SER A 83 11.43 -12.19 -22.35
N SER A 84 11.96 -11.03 -22.00
CA SER A 84 12.82 -10.20 -22.86
C SER A 84 14.25 -10.73 -23.02
N SER A 85 14.57 -11.87 -22.40
CA SER A 85 15.92 -12.45 -22.34
C SER A 85 16.97 -11.55 -21.66
N GLU A 86 16.57 -10.46 -20.99
CA GLU A 86 17.49 -9.53 -20.31
C GLU A 86 18.24 -10.22 -19.16
N LEU A 87 17.55 -11.07 -18.38
CA LEU A 87 18.20 -11.86 -17.32
C LEU A 87 19.22 -12.87 -17.88
N ILE A 88 19.01 -13.37 -19.10
CA ILE A 88 19.92 -14.30 -19.77
C ILE A 88 21.16 -13.55 -20.27
N VAL A 89 20.96 -12.38 -20.88
CA VAL A 89 22.05 -11.51 -21.33
C VAL A 89 22.92 -11.04 -20.17
N MET A 90 22.33 -10.66 -19.04
CA MET A 90 23.08 -10.31 -17.82
C MET A 90 23.98 -11.47 -17.39
N GLN A 91 23.46 -12.70 -17.37
CA GLN A 91 24.24 -13.89 -17.01
C GLN A 91 25.37 -14.17 -18.01
N ALA A 92 25.11 -14.02 -19.31
CA ALA A 92 26.12 -14.17 -20.36
C ALA A 92 27.23 -13.09 -20.26
N ALA A 93 26.90 -11.89 -19.78
CA ALA A 93 27.84 -10.80 -19.51
C ALA A 93 28.65 -10.98 -18.21
N GLY A 94 28.52 -12.13 -17.53
CA GLY A 94 29.30 -12.48 -16.34
C GLY A 94 28.63 -12.14 -15.01
N TRP A 95 27.37 -11.73 -14.99
CA TRP A 95 26.61 -11.57 -13.74
C TRP A 95 26.14 -12.92 -13.21
N SER A 96 26.47 -13.23 -11.96
CA SER A 96 25.96 -14.44 -11.32
C SER A 96 24.49 -14.30 -10.94
N ARG A 97 23.75 -15.42 -10.93
CA ARG A 97 22.36 -15.48 -10.44
C ARG A 97 22.22 -14.90 -9.03
N PHE A 98 23.24 -15.08 -8.18
CA PHE A 98 23.26 -14.54 -6.83
C PHE A 98 23.33 -13.00 -6.79
N GLN A 99 24.04 -12.36 -7.73
CA GLN A 99 24.08 -10.89 -7.82
C GLN A 99 22.72 -10.31 -8.23
N ILE A 100 21.98 -11.00 -9.10
CA ILE A 100 20.60 -10.63 -9.47
C ILE A 100 19.69 -10.71 -8.25
N ILE A 101 19.75 -11.82 -7.50
CA ILE A 101 18.97 -12.01 -6.26
C ILE A 101 19.32 -10.91 -5.25
N MET A 102 20.61 -10.63 -5.03
CA MET A 102 21.04 -9.58 -4.10
C MET A 102 20.58 -8.18 -4.54
N SER A 103 20.49 -7.91 -5.83
CA SER A 103 19.94 -6.65 -6.35
C SER A 103 18.45 -6.52 -6.05
N GLY A 104 17.68 -7.60 -6.24
CA GLY A 104 16.28 -7.68 -5.83
C GLY A 104 16.09 -7.48 -4.33
N MET A 105 16.91 -8.15 -3.51
CA MET A 105 16.88 -8.03 -2.04
C MET A 105 17.15 -6.61 -1.55
N LYS A 106 18.10 -5.88 -2.14
CA LYS A 106 18.34 -4.46 -1.80
C LYS A 106 17.06 -3.63 -2.01
N THR A 107 16.37 -3.84 -3.13
CA THR A 107 15.12 -3.14 -3.45
C THR A 107 14.01 -3.52 -2.46
N ALA A 108 13.91 -4.81 -2.11
CA ALA A 108 12.94 -5.32 -1.14
C ALA A 108 13.16 -4.72 0.26
N VAL A 109 14.42 -4.59 0.71
CA VAL A 109 14.74 -3.97 2.01
C VAL A 109 14.34 -2.50 2.03
N VAL A 110 14.62 -1.74 0.96
CA VAL A 110 14.20 -0.34 0.86
C VAL A 110 12.68 -0.21 0.95
N LEU A 111 11.94 -1.05 0.23
CA LEU A 111 10.48 -1.05 0.30
C LEU A 111 9.95 -1.46 1.67
N ALA A 112 10.55 -2.47 2.29
CA ALA A 112 10.16 -2.93 3.62
C ALA A 112 10.32 -1.80 4.66
N LEU A 113 11.42 -1.05 4.61
CA LEU A 113 11.64 0.10 5.50
C LEU A 113 10.62 1.22 5.26
N LEU A 114 10.31 1.52 4.00
CA LEU A 114 9.27 2.50 3.64
C LEU A 114 7.89 2.07 4.18
N MET A 115 7.56 0.78 4.05
CA MET A 115 6.29 0.24 4.51
C MET A 115 6.21 0.13 6.03
N MET A 116 7.32 -0.17 6.71
CA MET A 116 7.41 -0.08 8.17
C MET A 116 7.17 1.36 8.65
N ALA A 117 7.83 2.35 8.05
CA ALA A 117 7.62 3.75 8.42
C ALA A 117 6.16 4.19 8.19
N LEU A 118 5.56 3.74 7.08
CA LEU A 118 4.17 4.02 6.78
C LEU A 118 3.20 3.28 7.73
N GLY A 119 3.52 2.05 8.14
CA GLY A 119 2.76 1.28 9.12
C GLY A 119 2.84 1.83 10.54
N GLU A 120 3.99 2.37 10.93
CA GLU A 120 4.20 2.88 12.30
C GLU A 120 3.59 4.29 12.49
N TRP A 121 3.76 5.18 11.52
CA TRP A 121 3.32 6.57 11.66
C TRP A 121 2.16 6.97 10.74
N GLY A 122 2.13 6.45 9.52
CA GLY A 122 1.17 6.84 8.50
C GLY A 122 -0.21 6.25 8.73
N ALA A 123 -0.29 4.91 8.73
CA ALA A 123 -1.52 4.13 8.85
C ALA A 123 -2.30 4.43 10.15
N PRO A 124 -1.72 4.36 11.36
CA PRO A 124 -2.48 4.54 12.59
C PRO A 124 -3.01 5.97 12.72
N LYS A 125 -2.20 6.97 12.35
CA LYS A 125 -2.61 8.38 12.40
C LYS A 125 -3.75 8.67 11.42
N ALA A 126 -3.69 8.11 10.22
CA ALA A 126 -4.71 8.28 9.21
C ALA A 126 -6.01 7.58 9.60
N GLU A 127 -5.93 6.35 10.12
CA GLU A 127 -7.11 5.59 10.55
C GLU A 127 -7.80 6.21 11.79
N GLN A 128 -7.03 6.69 12.77
CA GLN A 128 -7.58 7.42 13.91
C GLN A 128 -8.31 8.69 13.46
N THR A 129 -7.73 9.42 12.50
CA THR A 129 -8.36 10.62 11.93
C THR A 129 -9.65 10.28 11.18
N ALA A 130 -9.65 9.19 10.40
CA ALA A 130 -10.83 8.70 9.69
C ALA A 130 -11.97 8.36 10.67
N LYS A 131 -11.66 7.58 11.72
CA LYS A 131 -12.63 7.17 12.75
C LYS A 131 -13.16 8.39 13.52
N ARG A 132 -12.29 9.32 13.89
CA ARG A 132 -12.70 10.56 14.57
C ARG A 132 -13.65 11.39 13.71
N LEU A 133 -13.30 11.63 12.43
CA LEU A 133 -14.14 12.39 11.51
C LEU A 133 -15.52 11.77 11.33
N LYS A 134 -15.58 10.44 11.18
CA LYS A 134 -16.84 9.71 11.06
C LYS A 134 -17.66 9.79 12.36
N ASN A 135 -17.02 9.62 13.51
CA ASN A 135 -17.71 9.65 14.80
C ASN A 135 -18.24 11.05 15.12
N GLU A 136 -17.48 12.11 14.84
CA GLU A 136 -17.92 13.50 14.98
C GLU A 136 -19.11 13.80 14.06
N ALA A 137 -19.08 13.33 12.81
CA ALA A 137 -20.15 13.56 11.85
C ALA A 137 -21.44 12.77 12.15
N ILE A 138 -21.34 11.56 12.72
CA ILE A 138 -22.52 10.73 13.02
C ILE A 138 -23.10 11.05 14.41
N TYR A 139 -22.24 11.30 15.41
CA TYR A 139 -22.63 11.42 16.81
C TYR A 139 -22.41 12.82 17.40
N GLY A 140 -21.99 13.82 16.61
CA GLY A 140 -21.90 15.21 17.05
C GLY A 140 -20.80 15.51 18.08
N GLY A 141 -19.82 14.62 18.25
CA GLY A 141 -18.68 14.82 19.18
C GLY A 141 -18.88 14.26 20.60
N GLU A 142 -20.01 13.63 20.92
CA GLU A 142 -20.27 13.05 22.25
C GLU A 142 -19.63 11.67 22.51
N VAL A 143 -18.69 11.22 21.67
CA VAL A 143 -18.02 9.91 21.85
C VAL A 143 -16.90 9.94 22.92
N TYR A 144 -16.66 11.09 23.56
CA TYR A 144 -15.86 11.16 24.81
C TYR A 144 -16.68 10.89 26.08
N SER A 145 -17.98 10.61 25.98
CA SER A 145 -18.73 10.04 27.09
C SER A 145 -18.62 8.52 27.03
N ALA A 146 -17.59 7.99 27.69
CA ALA A 146 -17.53 6.62 28.17
C ALA A 146 -18.63 6.35 29.23
N GLN A 147 -19.91 6.63 28.91
CA GLN A 147 -21.06 6.36 29.78
C GLN A 147 -21.62 4.94 29.63
N ARG A 148 -21.04 4.12 28.74
CA ARG A 148 -21.27 2.67 28.75
C ARG A 148 -19.97 1.99 29.12
N GLY A 149 -19.98 1.40 30.32
CA GLY A 149 -18.81 0.88 31.00
C GLY A 149 -17.93 0.02 30.12
N VAL A 150 -16.63 0.30 30.19
CA VAL A 150 -15.58 -0.59 29.71
C VAL A 150 -15.31 -1.55 30.87
N TRP A 151 -15.56 -2.84 30.66
CA TRP A 151 -15.06 -3.90 31.54
C TRP A 151 -13.60 -4.19 31.21
#